data_AF-A0A954R891-F1
#
_entry.id   AF-A0A954R891-F1
#
_cell.length_a   1.000
_cell.length_b   1.000
_cell.length_c   1.000
_cell.angle_alpha   90.00
_cell.angle_beta   90.00
_cell.angle_gamma   90.00
#
_symmetry.space_group_name_H-M   'P 1'
#
loop_
_entity.id
_entity.type
_entity.pdbx_description
1 polymer ?
#
loop_
_entity_poly.entity_id
_entity_poly.type
_entity_poly.pdbx_seq_one_letter_code
_entity_poly.pdbx_strand_id
1 'polypeptide(L)'
;RRVRVLNRDGIAKSLAELDLTGRHRVLVTSIDRGGIIHEPSADFVIQRADILHVAGPRREVRQVARELGQFESPTGETDIAIYAGGIVLGMLIANIDFGLFGVRLGYASGLLFAGVVLGRFRRIGRISTHVPRQARQLVRDLGILLFIAETGVRSTESRLSDIDGGILLTLFAGVLTTTVPVVAGIYLARRYLKMKTADSWGAVGGAMTSSAALVAIRRAADSNEPALSYTATYAVASVLVTLAGRLVVRIMS
;
A
#
# COMPACT_ATOMS: atom_id res chain seq x y z
N ARG A 1 -28.92 1.39 -1.48
CA ARG A 1 -28.00 2.48 -1.92
C ARG A 1 -26.77 2.48 -1.02
N ARG A 2 -25.67 3.07 -1.47
CA ARG A 2 -24.43 3.18 -0.68
C ARG A 2 -24.31 4.60 -0.13
N VAL A 3 -24.09 4.74 1.18
CA VAL A 3 -23.92 6.02 1.87
C VAL A 3 -22.57 5.99 2.55
N ARG A 4 -21.71 6.96 2.22
CA ARG A 4 -20.40 7.10 2.87
C ARG A 4 -20.53 8.00 4.07
N VAL A 5 -20.05 7.53 5.22
CA VAL A 5 -20.05 8.27 6.47
C VAL A 5 -18.92 9.29 6.47
N LEU A 6 -19.28 10.57 6.56
CA LEU A 6 -18.34 11.69 6.54
C LEU A 6 -18.61 12.69 7.67
N ASN A 7 -19.86 12.80 8.09
CA ASN A 7 -20.28 13.78 9.08
C ASN A 7 -19.96 13.30 10.50
N ARG A 8 -19.59 14.23 11.39
CA ARG A 8 -19.25 13.93 12.80
C ARG A 8 -20.41 13.30 13.55
N ASP A 9 -21.64 13.65 13.17
CA ASP A 9 -22.85 13.20 13.85
C ASP A 9 -23.09 11.67 13.78
N GLY A 10 -22.45 10.99 12.83
CA GLY A 10 -22.50 9.53 12.69
C GLY A 10 -21.19 8.80 13.00
N ILE A 11 -20.12 9.52 13.29
CA ILE A 11 -18.81 8.92 13.60
C ILE A 11 -18.76 8.57 15.08
N ALA A 12 -18.17 7.42 15.40
CA ALA A 12 -18.00 6.89 16.76
C ALA A 12 -19.32 6.55 17.48
N LYS A 13 -20.44 6.49 16.76
CA LYS A 13 -21.71 5.96 17.26
C LYS A 13 -21.87 4.50 16.84
N SER A 14 -22.47 3.70 17.72
CA SER A 14 -22.89 2.35 17.39
C SER A 14 -24.08 2.37 16.43
N LEU A 15 -24.28 1.28 15.67
CA LEU A 15 -25.46 1.12 14.82
C LEU A 15 -26.77 1.20 15.63
N ALA A 16 -26.74 0.69 16.86
CA ALA A 16 -27.86 0.77 17.80
C ALA A 16 -28.18 2.22 18.22
N GLU A 17 -27.16 3.01 18.58
CA GLU A 17 -27.34 4.43 18.94
C GLU A 17 -27.86 5.29 17.79
N LEU A 18 -27.49 4.92 16.57
CA LEU A 18 -27.93 5.61 15.37
C LEU A 18 -29.40 5.33 15.03
N ASP A 19 -29.90 4.15 15.39
CA ASP A 19 -31.26 3.66 15.19
C ASP A 19 -31.87 4.06 13.83
N LEU A 20 -31.14 3.78 12.75
CA LEU A 20 -31.57 4.13 11.40
C LEU A 20 -32.87 3.44 11.01
N THR A 21 -33.13 2.26 11.57
CA THR A 21 -34.35 1.49 11.35
C THR A 21 -35.54 2.15 12.03
N GLY A 22 -35.44 2.53 13.31
CA GLY A 22 -36.53 3.18 14.04
C GLY A 22 -36.77 4.62 13.59
N ARG A 23 -35.70 5.41 13.39
CA ARG A 23 -35.81 6.84 13.05
C ARG A 23 -36.14 7.11 11.59
N HIS A 24 -35.61 6.30 10.67
CA HIS A 24 -35.70 6.56 9.24
C HIS A 24 -36.30 5.40 8.44
N ARG A 25 -36.69 4.28 9.07
CA ARG A 25 -37.13 3.07 8.32
C ARG A 25 -36.09 2.64 7.28
N VAL A 26 -34.81 2.85 7.59
CA VAL A 26 -33.68 2.50 6.74
C VAL A 26 -32.89 1.39 7.41
N LEU A 27 -32.80 0.25 6.74
CA LEU A 27 -32.04 -0.90 7.22
C LEU A 27 -30.64 -0.89 6.62
N VAL A 28 -29.63 -1.14 7.46
CA VAL A 28 -28.26 -1.37 7.02
C VAL A 28 -28.11 -2.86 6.68
N THR A 29 -27.80 -3.18 5.42
CA THR A 29 -27.66 -4.56 4.94
C THR A 29 -26.23 -5.07 5.04
N SER A 30 -25.25 -4.18 4.89
CA SER A 30 -23.83 -4.49 5.03
C SER A 30 -23.01 -3.22 5.23
N ILE A 31 -21.80 -3.36 5.75
CA ILE A 31 -20.87 -2.26 6.00
C ILE A 31 -19.56 -2.59 5.30
N ASP A 32 -19.10 -1.72 4.40
CA ASP A 32 -17.77 -1.84 3.80
C ASP A 32 -16.81 -0.87 4.49
N ARG A 33 -15.81 -1.44 5.19
CA ARG A 33 -14.71 -0.71 5.82
C ARG A 33 -13.42 -1.02 5.08
N GLY A 34 -12.95 -0.07 4.27
CA GLY A 34 -11.68 -0.20 3.54
C GLY A 34 -11.64 -1.38 2.54
N GLY A 35 -12.79 -1.88 2.11
CA GLY A 35 -12.95 -3.02 1.20
C GLY A 35 -13.21 -4.36 1.90
N ILE A 36 -13.36 -4.38 3.23
CA ILE A 36 -13.77 -5.56 4.00
C ILE A 36 -15.26 -5.40 4.33
N ILE A 37 -16.06 -6.40 3.96
CA ILE A 37 -17.50 -6.40 4.23
C ILE A 37 -17.73 -6.97 5.62
N HIS A 38 -18.34 -6.16 6.48
CA HIS A 38 -18.77 -6.54 7.81
C HIS A 38 -20.29 -6.74 7.83
N GLU A 39 -20.72 -7.75 8.60
CA GLU A 39 -22.12 -7.91 8.94
C GLU A 39 -22.57 -6.78 9.87
N PRO A 40 -23.76 -6.20 9.67
CA PRO A 40 -24.28 -5.17 10.55
C PRO A 40 -24.60 -5.77 11.92
N SER A 41 -23.89 -5.34 12.97
CA SER A 41 -24.22 -5.65 14.36
C SER A 41 -24.57 -4.38 15.13
N ALA A 42 -25.44 -4.51 16.13
CA ALA A 42 -25.88 -3.40 16.98
C ALA A 42 -24.70 -2.64 17.61
N ASP A 43 -23.68 -3.38 18.04
CA ASP A 43 -22.48 -2.86 18.71
C ASP A 43 -21.42 -2.34 17.72
N PHE A 44 -21.65 -2.46 16.41
CA PHE A 44 -20.69 -2.02 15.41
C PHE A 44 -20.56 -0.49 15.46
N VAL A 45 -19.40 -0.02 15.90
CA VAL A 45 -19.06 1.40 15.96
C VAL A 45 -18.68 1.89 14.57
N ILE A 46 -19.43 2.87 14.07
CA ILE A 46 -19.19 3.47 12.76
C ILE A 46 -17.95 4.36 12.79
N GLN A 47 -17.08 4.17 11.79
CA GLN A 47 -15.88 4.96 11.60
C GLN A 47 -16.02 5.89 10.39
N ARG A 48 -15.16 6.92 10.37
CA ARG A 48 -15.10 7.83 9.23
C ARG A 48 -14.72 7.08 7.96
N ALA A 49 -15.44 7.36 6.88
CA ALA A 49 -15.29 6.74 5.57
C ALA A 49 -15.79 5.28 5.45
N ASP A 50 -16.48 4.74 6.47
CA ASP A 50 -17.27 3.52 6.30
C ASP A 50 -18.35 3.74 5.23
N ILE A 51 -18.64 2.70 4.46
CA ILE A 51 -19.68 2.70 3.43
C ILE A 51 -20.82 1.81 3.89
N LEU A 52 -21.96 2.43 4.22
CA LEU A 52 -23.16 1.75 4.62
C LEU A 52 -23.99 1.39 3.39
N HIS A 53 -24.27 0.10 3.23
CA HIS A 53 -25.25 -0.37 2.28
C HIS A 53 -26.61 -0.32 2.96
N VAL A 54 -27.46 0.57 2.47
CA VAL A 54 -28.75 0.87 3.09
C VAL A 54 -29.92 0.54 2.16
N ALA A 55 -30.98 -0.03 2.73
CA ALA A 55 -32.23 -0.36 2.05
C ALA A 55 -33.40 0.36 2.74
N GLY A 56 -34.29 0.98 1.96
CA GLY A 56 -35.42 1.72 2.50
C GLY A 56 -36.03 2.70 1.49
N PRO A 57 -37.06 3.46 1.88
CA PRO A 57 -37.73 4.44 1.02
C PRO A 57 -36.76 5.51 0.49
N ARG A 58 -36.92 5.91 -0.78
CA ARG A 58 -36.02 6.88 -1.45
C ARG A 58 -35.89 8.23 -0.75
N ARG A 59 -36.91 8.65 0.01
CA ARG A 59 -36.93 9.91 0.76
C ARG A 59 -36.08 9.79 2.02
N GLU A 60 -36.31 8.74 2.79
CA GLU A 60 -35.59 8.44 4.04
C GLU A 60 -34.10 8.16 3.80
N VAL A 61 -33.79 7.34 2.80
CA VAL A 61 -32.40 7.07 2.41
C VAL A 61 -31.66 8.37 2.02
N ARG A 62 -32.38 9.36 1.47
CA ARG A 62 -31.84 10.69 1.16
C ARG A 62 -31.58 11.52 2.41
N GLN A 63 -32.44 11.41 3.41
CA GLN A 63 -32.30 12.09 4.69
C GLN A 63 -31.13 11.51 5.49
N VAL A 64 -31.05 10.18 5.60
CA VAL A 64 -29.91 9.47 6.19
C VAL A 64 -28.60 9.84 5.50
N ALA A 65 -28.59 9.95 4.17
CA ALA A 65 -27.40 10.40 3.46
C ALA A 65 -27.00 11.83 3.83
N ARG A 66 -27.94 12.76 4.04
CA ARG A 66 -27.62 14.15 4.47
C ARG A 66 -27.11 14.20 5.91
N GLU A 67 -27.65 13.37 6.79
CA GLU A 67 -27.24 13.34 8.21
C GLU A 67 -25.86 12.67 8.38
N LEU A 68 -25.64 11.54 7.73
CA LEU A 68 -24.40 10.75 7.87
C LEU A 68 -23.26 11.19 6.95
N GLY A 69 -23.55 11.77 5.79
CA GLY A 69 -22.50 12.20 4.86
C GLY A 69 -23.00 12.44 3.45
N GLN A 70 -22.66 11.54 2.53
CA GLN A 70 -23.06 11.68 1.13
C GLN A 70 -23.35 10.34 0.49
N PHE A 71 -24.17 10.34 -0.56
CA PHE A 71 -24.29 9.17 -1.42
C PHE A 71 -22.94 8.83 -2.03
N GLU A 72 -22.56 7.59 -1.88
CA GLU A 72 -21.53 6.99 -2.72
C GLU A 72 -22.18 6.84 -4.10
N SER A 73 -21.79 7.71 -5.04
CA SER A 73 -22.17 7.52 -6.44
C SER A 73 -21.80 6.09 -6.86
N PRO A 74 -22.62 5.42 -7.68
CA PRO A 74 -22.16 4.24 -8.40
C PRO A 74 -21.14 4.70 -9.45
N THR A 75 -19.97 5.17 -9.02
CA THR A 75 -18.80 5.36 -9.87
C THR A 75 -18.22 3.97 -10.13
N GLY A 76 -18.95 3.20 -10.93
CA GLY A 76 -18.43 2.08 -11.71
C GLY A 76 -17.77 2.58 -13.00
N GLU A 77 -18.04 3.82 -13.40
CA GLU A 77 -17.30 4.49 -14.47
C GLU A 77 -15.99 5.04 -13.91
N THR A 78 -15.09 4.08 -13.84
CA THR A 78 -13.67 4.24 -13.62
C THR A 78 -13.11 4.99 -14.82
N ASP A 79 -12.50 6.15 -14.59
CA ASP A 79 -11.67 6.72 -15.63
C ASP A 79 -10.25 6.26 -15.36
N ILE A 80 -9.91 5.04 -15.81
CA ILE A 80 -8.53 4.54 -15.86
C ILE A 80 -7.63 5.59 -16.51
N ALA A 81 -8.18 6.39 -17.43
CA ALA A 81 -7.54 7.54 -18.03
C ALA A 81 -7.04 8.58 -17.02
N ILE A 82 -7.69 8.79 -15.88
CA ILE A 82 -7.17 9.69 -14.82
C ILE A 82 -5.94 9.09 -14.16
N TYR A 83 -5.93 7.77 -13.92
CA TYR A 83 -4.78 7.10 -13.32
C TYR A 83 -3.59 7.10 -14.30
N ALA A 84 -3.84 6.75 -15.56
CA ALA A 84 -2.84 6.80 -16.62
C ALA A 84 -2.35 8.24 -16.85
N GLY A 85 -3.26 9.21 -16.92
CA GLY A 85 -2.93 10.63 -17.04
C GLY A 85 -2.13 11.15 -15.85
N GLY A 86 -2.39 10.67 -14.64
CA GLY A 86 -1.60 10.97 -13.45
C GLY A 86 -0.18 10.43 -13.51
N ILE A 87 0.00 9.20 -14.01
CA ILE A 87 1.33 8.62 -14.25
C ILE A 87 2.08 9.43 -15.31
N VAL A 88 1.42 9.72 -16.44
CA VAL A 88 2.00 10.52 -17.53
C VAL A 88 2.41 11.91 -17.03
N LEU A 89 1.53 12.58 -16.28
CA LEU A 89 1.83 13.88 -15.69
C LEU A 89 3.01 13.80 -14.70
N GLY A 90 3.05 12.75 -13.88
CA GLY A 90 4.19 12.51 -12.98
C GLY A 90 5.50 12.28 -13.72
N MET A 91 5.48 11.56 -14.84
CA MET A 91 6.64 11.37 -15.72
C MET A 91 7.07 12.66 -16.42
N LEU A 92 6.13 13.52 -16.81
CA LEU A 92 6.44 14.83 -17.37
C LEU A 92 7.08 15.75 -16.33
N ILE A 93 6.52 15.79 -15.11
CA ILE A 93 7.08 16.56 -13.98
C ILE A 93 8.49 16.06 -13.62
N ALA A 94 8.73 14.76 -13.71
CA ALA A 94 10.05 14.17 -13.43
C ALA A 94 11.18 14.71 -14.33
N ASN A 95 10.84 15.18 -15.53
CA ASN A 95 11.79 15.73 -16.50
C ASN A 95 12.00 17.25 -16.36
N ILE A 96 11.34 17.90 -15.39
CA ILE A 96 11.56 19.33 -15.13
C ILE A 96 12.91 19.49 -14.44
N ASP A 97 13.84 20.14 -15.14
CA ASP A 97 15.12 20.55 -14.58
C ASP A 97 14.93 21.84 -13.77
N PHE A 98 15.10 21.74 -12.44
CA PHE A 98 15.17 22.91 -11.58
C PHE A 98 16.56 23.52 -11.74
N GLY A 99 16.69 24.41 -12.74
CA GLY A 99 17.94 25.05 -13.14
C GLY A 99 18.67 25.83 -12.03
N LEU A 100 18.03 26.09 -10.88
CA LEU A 100 18.68 26.69 -9.71
C LEU A 100 19.68 25.76 -9.00
N PHE A 101 19.52 24.43 -9.12
CA PHE A 101 20.35 23.45 -8.41
C PHE A 101 21.01 22.42 -9.34
N GLY A 102 20.67 22.40 -10.63
CA GLY A 102 21.19 21.40 -11.57
C GLY A 102 20.76 19.95 -11.24
N VAL A 103 19.71 19.79 -10.43
CA VAL A 103 19.21 18.49 -10.00
C VAL A 103 17.89 18.19 -10.70
N ARG A 104 17.87 17.07 -11.44
CA ARG A 104 16.65 16.46 -11.98
C ARG A 104 15.87 15.78 -10.86
N LEU A 105 14.56 15.98 -10.83
CA LEU A 105 13.68 15.32 -9.85
C LEU A 105 13.74 13.79 -9.95
N GLY A 106 13.94 13.26 -11.17
CA GLY A 106 13.89 11.83 -11.45
C GLY A 106 12.47 11.28 -11.41
N TYR A 107 12.25 10.14 -12.09
CA TYR A 107 10.92 9.54 -12.25
C TYR A 107 10.23 9.22 -10.92
N ALA A 108 10.98 8.76 -9.92
CA ALA A 108 10.42 8.43 -8.60
C ALA A 108 9.79 9.65 -7.93
N SER A 109 10.48 10.79 -7.90
CA SER A 109 9.98 12.01 -7.25
C SER A 109 8.81 12.64 -8.00
N GLY A 110 8.85 12.63 -9.34
CA GLY A 110 7.77 13.15 -10.18
C GLY A 110 6.47 12.34 -10.04
N LEU A 111 6.56 11.00 -10.06
CA LEU A 111 5.40 10.13 -9.82
C LEU A 111 4.85 10.28 -8.39
N LEU A 112 5.72 10.38 -7.39
CA LEU A 112 5.30 10.60 -5.99
C LEU A 112 4.56 11.92 -5.84
N PHE A 113 5.09 13.01 -6.42
CA PHE A 113 4.45 14.31 -6.36
C PHE A 113 3.07 14.30 -7.03
N ALA A 114 2.97 13.78 -8.25
CA ALA A 114 1.69 13.63 -8.94
C ALA A 114 0.69 12.76 -8.15
N GLY A 115 1.17 11.66 -7.56
CA GLY A 115 0.36 10.78 -6.72
C GLY A 115 -0.18 11.47 -5.46
N VAL A 116 0.63 12.28 -4.78
CA VAL A 116 0.22 13.05 -3.59
C VAL A 116 -0.80 14.11 -3.98
N VAL A 117 -0.56 14.85 -5.07
CA VAL A 117 -1.49 15.88 -5.55
C VAL A 117 -2.84 15.25 -5.93
N LEU A 118 -2.85 14.22 -6.78
CA LEU A 118 -4.08 13.53 -7.17
C LEU A 118 -4.78 12.84 -6.00
N GLY A 119 -4.00 12.28 -5.05
CA GLY A 119 -4.54 11.66 -3.84
C GLY A 119 -5.19 12.66 -2.89
N ARG A 120 -4.66 13.88 -2.81
CA ARG A 120 -5.19 14.95 -1.96
C ARG A 120 -6.45 15.58 -2.54
N PHE A 121 -6.48 15.80 -3.85
CA PHE A 121 -7.61 16.40 -4.56
C PHE A 121 -8.55 15.30 -5.06
N ARG A 122 -9.56 14.94 -4.26
CA ARG A 122 -10.59 13.91 -4.59
C ARG A 122 -11.51 14.29 -5.78
N ARG A 123 -11.43 15.55 -6.24
CA ARG A 123 -12.17 16.07 -7.38
C ARG A 123 -11.38 17.22 -7.98
N ILE A 124 -11.10 17.18 -9.28
CA ILE A 124 -10.47 18.29 -10.03
C ILE A 124 -11.51 18.74 -11.06
N GLY A 125 -12.19 19.85 -10.78
CA GLY A 125 -13.30 20.34 -11.60
C GLY A 125 -14.48 19.34 -11.70
N ARG A 126 -14.81 18.90 -12.92
CA ARG A 126 -15.87 17.90 -13.18
C ARG A 126 -15.39 16.45 -13.06
N ILE A 127 -14.08 16.22 -12.95
CA ILE A 127 -13.44 14.91 -12.99
C ILE A 127 -13.27 14.37 -11.56
N SER A 128 -13.76 13.15 -11.31
CA SER A 128 -13.62 12.46 -10.03
C SER A 128 -12.31 11.69 -10.00
N THR A 129 -11.36 12.07 -9.14
CA THR A 129 -10.08 11.34 -8.98
C THR A 129 -10.21 10.10 -8.08
N HIS A 130 -11.45 9.62 -7.88
CA HIS A 130 -11.69 8.41 -7.12
C HIS A 130 -11.25 7.19 -7.90
N VAL A 131 -10.17 6.55 -7.43
CA VAL A 131 -9.67 5.33 -8.05
C VAL A 131 -10.30 4.11 -7.36
N PRO A 132 -11.00 3.22 -8.10
CA PRO A 132 -11.56 2.01 -7.52
C PRO A 132 -10.45 1.11 -6.97
N ARG A 133 -10.82 0.28 -5.99
CA ARG A 133 -9.86 -0.58 -5.29
C ARG A 133 -9.22 -1.59 -6.25
N GLN A 134 -10.02 -2.14 -7.16
CA GLN A 134 -9.61 -3.16 -8.13
C GLN A 134 -8.55 -2.61 -9.10
N ALA A 135 -8.76 -1.42 -9.67
CA ALA A 135 -7.77 -0.78 -10.53
C ALA A 135 -6.46 -0.48 -9.78
N ARG A 136 -6.55 0.03 -8.54
CA ARG A 136 -5.36 0.27 -7.70
C ARG A 136 -4.59 -1.01 -7.37
N GLN A 137 -5.30 -2.11 -7.16
CA GLN A 137 -4.68 -3.42 -6.94
C GLN A 137 -3.99 -3.89 -8.21
N LEU A 138 -4.69 -3.91 -9.35
CA LEU A 138 -4.11 -4.30 -10.64
C LEU A 138 -2.84 -3.52 -10.98
N VAL A 139 -2.86 -2.19 -10.89
CA VAL A 139 -1.66 -1.39 -11.23
C VAL A 139 -0.52 -1.61 -10.24
N ARG A 140 -0.82 -1.81 -8.95
CA ARG A 140 0.21 -2.16 -7.96
C ARG A 140 0.86 -3.49 -8.26
N ASP A 141 0.05 -4.48 -8.64
CA ASP A 141 0.50 -5.84 -8.94
C ASP A 141 1.39 -5.84 -10.19
N LEU A 142 0.94 -5.15 -11.24
CA LEU A 142 1.74 -4.93 -12.45
C LEU A 142 3.05 -4.20 -12.14
N GLY A 143 3.01 -3.14 -11.33
CA GLY A 143 4.22 -2.41 -10.95
C GLY A 143 5.24 -3.27 -10.20
N ILE A 144 4.78 -4.14 -9.29
CA ILE A 144 5.67 -5.07 -8.58
C ILE A 144 6.24 -6.12 -9.55
N LEU A 145 5.43 -6.67 -10.44
CA LEU A 145 5.89 -7.64 -11.45
C LEU A 145 6.95 -7.04 -12.37
N LEU A 146 6.69 -5.83 -12.89
CA LEU A 146 7.64 -5.11 -13.74
C LEU A 146 8.94 -4.77 -13.00
N PHE A 147 8.84 -4.35 -11.73
CA PHE A 147 10.01 -4.07 -10.90
C PHE A 147 10.88 -5.32 -10.68
N ILE A 148 10.25 -6.47 -10.38
CA ILE A 148 10.97 -7.75 -10.21
C ILE A 148 11.61 -8.16 -11.54
N ALA A 149 10.89 -8.05 -12.66
CA ALA A 149 11.41 -8.37 -13.98
C ALA A 149 12.62 -7.49 -14.35
N GLU A 150 12.52 -6.16 -14.20
CA GLU A 150 13.62 -5.23 -14.47
C GLU A 150 14.84 -5.51 -13.61
N THR A 151 14.65 -5.71 -12.29
CA THR A 151 15.75 -5.98 -11.36
C THR A 151 16.42 -7.33 -11.68
N GLY A 152 15.63 -8.33 -12.09
CA GLY A 152 16.14 -9.63 -12.54
C GLY A 152 16.98 -9.53 -13.82
N VAL A 153 16.53 -8.77 -14.80
CA VAL A 153 17.29 -8.55 -16.05
C VAL A 153 18.60 -7.81 -15.77
N ARG A 154 18.57 -6.68 -15.05
CA ARG A 154 19.77 -5.89 -14.72
C ARG A 154 20.82 -6.67 -13.94
N SER A 155 20.39 -7.50 -12.98
CA SER A 155 21.31 -8.34 -12.19
C SER A 155 22.01 -9.40 -13.03
N THR A 156 21.40 -9.82 -14.13
CA THR A 156 21.96 -10.79 -15.08
C THR A 156 22.90 -10.13 -16.09
N GLU A 157 22.52 -8.97 -16.66
CA GLU A 157 23.34 -8.25 -17.65
C GLU A 157 24.77 -7.96 -17.16
N SER A 158 24.92 -7.62 -15.87
CA SER A 158 26.22 -7.35 -15.25
C SER A 158 27.17 -8.56 -15.14
N ARG A 159 26.69 -9.78 -15.39
CA ARG A 159 27.42 -11.05 -15.14
C ARG A 159 27.53 -11.96 -16.35
N LEU A 160 26.92 -11.60 -17.49
CA LEU A 160 27.03 -12.37 -18.73
C LEU A 160 28.43 -12.32 -19.35
N SER A 161 29.32 -11.44 -18.89
CA SER A 161 30.73 -11.41 -19.31
C SER A 161 31.62 -12.44 -18.59
N ASP A 162 31.16 -13.08 -17.51
CA ASP A 162 31.95 -13.99 -16.65
C ASP A 162 31.55 -15.48 -16.85
N ILE A 163 31.12 -15.85 -18.07
CA ILE A 163 30.51 -17.15 -18.38
C ILE A 163 31.50 -18.34 -18.32
N ASP A 164 32.82 -18.13 -18.31
CA ASP A 164 33.84 -19.17 -18.45
C ASP A 164 34.09 -20.06 -17.20
N GLY A 165 33.06 -20.28 -16.37
CA GLY A 165 33.02 -21.41 -15.41
C GLY A 165 32.64 -21.06 -13.97
N GLY A 166 32.51 -19.78 -13.63
CA GLY A 166 32.20 -19.32 -12.26
C GLY A 166 30.71 -19.16 -11.94
N ILE A 167 29.82 -19.23 -12.95
CA ILE A 167 28.39 -18.91 -12.79
C ILE A 167 27.69 -19.84 -11.79
N LEU A 168 27.93 -21.15 -11.86
CA LEU A 168 27.24 -22.10 -10.99
C LEU A 168 27.66 -21.91 -9.51
N LEU A 169 28.94 -21.64 -9.29
CA LEU A 169 29.49 -21.39 -7.95
C LEU A 169 29.00 -20.06 -7.39
N THR A 170 28.89 -19.03 -8.23
CA THR A 170 28.33 -17.72 -7.87
C THR A 170 26.84 -17.79 -7.57
N LEU A 171 26.07 -18.56 -8.36
CA LEU A 171 24.66 -18.82 -8.10
C LEU A 171 24.46 -19.57 -6.78
N PHE A 172 25.24 -20.63 -6.55
CA PHE A 172 25.16 -21.38 -5.30
C PHE A 172 25.55 -20.53 -4.10
N ALA A 173 26.62 -19.74 -4.21
CA ALA A 173 27.02 -18.78 -3.19
C ALA A 173 25.93 -17.73 -2.94
N GLY A 174 25.27 -17.21 -3.98
CA GLY A 174 24.15 -16.28 -3.87
C GLY A 174 22.93 -16.88 -3.16
N VAL A 175 22.55 -18.11 -3.53
CA VAL A 175 21.47 -18.85 -2.86
C VAL A 175 21.81 -19.08 -1.39
N LEU A 176 23.03 -19.50 -1.09
CA LEU A 176 23.45 -19.77 0.29
C LEU A 176 23.50 -18.49 1.12
N THR A 177 24.11 -17.42 0.59
CA THR A 177 24.23 -16.12 1.27
C THR A 177 22.90 -15.41 1.43
N THR A 178 21.86 -15.75 0.66
CA THR A 178 20.51 -15.20 0.85
C THR A 178 19.67 -16.09 1.76
N THR A 179 19.69 -17.40 1.55
CA THR A 179 18.83 -18.37 2.27
C THR A 179 19.28 -18.50 3.72
N VAL A 180 20.58 -18.58 3.98
CA VAL A 180 21.10 -18.77 5.34
C VAL A 180 20.72 -17.60 6.26
N PRO A 181 20.95 -16.32 5.91
CA PRO A 181 20.53 -15.22 6.76
C PRO A 181 19.01 -15.09 6.93
N VAL A 182 18.23 -15.41 5.89
CA VAL A 182 16.76 -15.37 5.98
C VAL A 182 16.27 -16.45 6.95
N VAL A 183 16.70 -17.69 6.79
CA VAL A 183 16.29 -18.81 7.66
C VAL A 183 16.78 -18.58 9.08
N ALA A 184 18.06 -18.20 9.25
CA ALA A 184 18.62 -17.88 10.56
C ALA A 184 17.88 -16.69 11.20
N GLY A 185 17.60 -15.63 10.45
CA GLY A 185 16.87 -14.46 10.93
C GLY A 185 15.47 -14.79 11.44
N ILE A 186 14.72 -15.60 10.68
CA ILE A 186 13.39 -16.08 11.11
C ILE A 186 13.51 -16.96 12.35
N TYR A 187 14.48 -17.88 12.37
CA TYR A 187 14.71 -18.77 13.50
C TYR A 187 15.04 -17.98 14.78
N LEU A 188 15.98 -17.02 14.71
CA LEU A 188 16.35 -16.19 15.85
C LEU A 188 15.18 -15.31 16.32
N ALA A 189 14.45 -14.70 15.38
CA ALA A 189 13.27 -13.87 15.71
C ALA A 189 12.19 -14.67 16.45
N ARG A 190 11.96 -15.92 16.05
CA ARG A 190 10.96 -16.77 16.73
C ARG A 190 11.48 -17.36 18.03
N ARG A 191 12.74 -17.80 18.09
CA ARG A 191 13.28 -18.51 19.26
C ARG A 191 13.68 -17.59 20.40
N TYR A 192 14.33 -16.47 20.10
CA TYR A 192 14.87 -15.55 21.10
C TYR A 192 13.96 -14.34 21.31
N LEU A 193 13.43 -13.74 20.24
CA LEU A 193 12.57 -12.56 20.33
C LEU A 193 11.08 -12.90 20.49
N LYS A 194 10.72 -14.19 20.43
CA LYS A 194 9.34 -14.71 20.58
C LYS A 194 8.31 -13.98 19.70
N MET A 195 8.73 -13.54 18.51
CA MET A 195 7.89 -12.78 17.59
C MET A 195 6.82 -13.68 16.94
N LYS A 196 5.64 -13.11 16.66
CA LYS A 196 4.61 -13.78 15.85
C LYS A 196 5.16 -14.09 14.45
N THR A 197 4.57 -15.08 13.78
CA THR A 197 5.01 -15.52 12.43
C THR A 197 5.03 -14.36 11.45
N ALA A 198 3.94 -13.60 11.38
CA ALA A 198 3.79 -12.49 10.43
C ALA A 198 4.80 -11.36 10.72
N ASP A 199 5.02 -11.02 11.98
CA ASP A 199 6.00 -10.00 12.39
C ASP A 199 7.44 -10.43 12.12
N SER A 200 7.76 -11.71 12.28
CA SER A 200 9.09 -12.27 12.00
C SER A 200 9.43 -12.16 10.52
N TRP A 201 8.48 -12.50 9.64
CA TRP A 201 8.64 -12.31 8.20
C TRP A 201 8.77 -10.83 7.84
N GLY A 202 7.95 -9.96 8.46
CA GLY A 202 8.06 -8.51 8.29
C GLY A 202 9.45 -7.97 8.67
N ALA A 203 9.95 -8.41 9.83
CA ALA A 203 11.27 -8.03 10.34
C ALA A 203 12.40 -8.44 9.39
N VAL A 204 12.40 -9.69 8.91
CA VAL A 204 13.41 -10.19 7.98
C VAL A 204 13.30 -9.52 6.61
N GLY A 205 12.08 -9.27 6.12
CA GLY A 205 11.84 -8.50 4.91
C GLY A 205 12.42 -7.08 4.98
N GLY A 206 12.31 -6.43 6.16
CA GLY A 206 12.89 -5.11 6.41
C GLY A 206 14.42 -5.14 6.51
N ALA A 207 14.98 -6.16 7.16
CA ALA A 207 16.42 -6.36 7.22
C ALA A 207 17.04 -6.62 5.83
N MET A 208 16.30 -7.29 4.95
CA MET A 208 16.67 -7.49 3.54
C MET A 208 16.34 -6.29 2.65
N THR A 209 15.80 -5.21 3.21
CA THR A 209 15.40 -3.99 2.49
C THR A 209 14.44 -4.22 1.32
N SER A 210 13.64 -5.30 1.38
CA SER A 210 12.81 -5.74 0.26
C SER A 210 11.36 -5.28 0.43
N SER A 211 11.01 -4.17 -0.23
CA SER A 211 9.63 -3.66 -0.28
C SER A 211 8.66 -4.65 -0.94
N ALA A 212 9.14 -5.45 -1.90
CA ALA A 212 8.35 -6.49 -2.56
C ALA A 212 7.98 -7.61 -1.58
N ALA A 213 8.93 -8.05 -0.73
CA ALA A 213 8.68 -9.05 0.30
C ALA A 213 7.60 -8.58 1.28
N LEU A 214 7.64 -7.31 1.71
CA LEU A 214 6.61 -6.75 2.60
C LEU A 214 5.20 -6.82 2.00
N VAL A 215 5.05 -6.49 0.71
CA VAL A 215 3.75 -6.58 0.04
C VAL A 215 3.26 -8.02 -0.01
N ALA A 216 4.13 -8.98 -0.33
CA ALA A 216 3.79 -10.39 -0.34
C ALA A 216 3.37 -10.90 1.05
N ILE A 217 4.12 -10.51 2.10
CA ILE A 217 3.83 -10.90 3.49
C ILE A 217 2.49 -10.33 3.96
N ARG A 218 2.20 -9.05 3.68
CA ARG A 218 0.91 -8.44 4.05
C ARG A 218 -0.27 -9.10 3.34
N ARG A 219 -0.09 -9.53 2.10
CA ARG A 219 -1.11 -10.30 1.36
C ARG A 219 -1.34 -11.67 1.98
N ALA A 220 -0.26 -12.37 2.33
CA ALA A 220 -0.35 -13.70 2.94
C ALA A 220 -0.93 -13.65 4.36
N ALA A 221 -0.65 -12.58 5.12
CA ALA A 221 -1.10 -12.41 6.50
C ALA A 221 -2.46 -11.69 6.62
N ASP A 222 -3.06 -11.26 5.50
CA ASP A 222 -4.27 -10.41 5.40
C ASP A 222 -4.34 -9.28 6.46
N SER A 223 -3.17 -8.74 6.82
CA SER A 223 -3.03 -7.80 7.93
C SER A 223 -1.87 -6.84 7.69
N ASN A 224 -1.98 -5.67 8.30
CA ASN A 224 -0.94 -4.64 8.23
C ASN A 224 0.04 -4.72 9.42
N GLU A 225 -0.13 -5.66 10.36
CA GLU A 225 0.77 -5.84 11.51
C GLU A 225 2.26 -5.97 11.11
N PRO A 226 2.62 -6.75 10.07
CA PRO A 226 4.04 -6.93 9.66
C PRO A 226 4.72 -5.65 9.16
N ALA A 227 3.95 -4.59 8.87
CA ALA A 227 4.47 -3.29 8.49
C ALA A 227 5.34 -2.66 9.58
N LEU A 228 4.95 -2.86 10.84
CA LEU A 228 5.58 -2.21 11.98
C LEU A 228 6.98 -2.79 12.20
N SER A 229 7.08 -4.13 12.22
CA SER A 229 8.36 -4.82 12.36
C SER A 229 9.28 -4.57 11.17
N TYR A 230 8.75 -4.54 9.95
CA TYR A 230 9.51 -4.18 8.74
C TYR A 230 10.13 -2.79 8.85
N THR A 231 9.36 -1.79 9.28
CA THR A 231 9.83 -0.40 9.29
C THR A 231 10.98 -0.22 10.30
N ALA A 232 10.86 -0.86 11.47
CA ALA A 232 11.90 -0.83 12.49
C ALA A 232 13.20 -1.49 12.01
N THR A 233 13.11 -2.69 11.44
CA THR A 233 14.32 -3.40 10.97
C THR A 233 14.93 -2.76 9.73
N TYR A 234 14.12 -2.19 8.84
CA TYR A 234 14.59 -1.44 7.68
C TYR A 234 15.45 -0.23 8.07
N ALA A 235 15.02 0.53 9.09
CA ALA A 235 15.78 1.68 9.58
C ALA A 235 17.15 1.26 10.14
N VAL A 236 17.17 0.22 10.98
CA VAL A 236 18.41 -0.32 11.55
C VAL A 236 19.33 -0.86 10.46
N ALA A 237 18.79 -1.65 9.53
CA ALA A 237 19.57 -2.22 8.42
C ALA A 237 20.19 -1.13 7.54
N SER A 238 19.45 -0.06 7.23
CA SER A 238 19.94 1.05 6.42
C SER A 238 21.13 1.76 7.07
N VAL A 239 21.09 1.97 8.40
CA VAL A 239 22.21 2.55 9.16
C VAL A 239 23.41 1.61 9.15
N LEU A 240 23.21 0.32 9.44
CA LEU A 240 24.28 -0.68 9.47
C LEU A 240 24.95 -0.85 8.11
N VAL A 241 24.17 -0.93 7.02
CA VAL A 241 24.70 -1.02 5.65
C VAL A 241 25.49 0.23 5.28
N THR A 242 25.01 1.42 5.64
CA THR A 242 25.74 2.67 5.40
C THR A 242 27.07 2.70 6.16
N LEU A 243 27.07 2.28 7.42
CA LEU A 243 28.27 2.23 8.24
C LEU A 243 29.27 1.17 7.73
N ALA A 244 28.77 -0.02 7.42
CA ALA A 244 29.57 -1.11 6.87
C ALA A 244 30.18 -0.72 5.52
N GLY A 245 29.40 -0.10 4.63
CA GLY A 245 29.89 0.41 3.34
C GLY A 245 31.04 1.41 3.51
N ARG A 246 30.91 2.36 4.44
CA ARG A 246 32.01 3.30 4.76
C ARG A 246 33.25 2.59 5.31
N LEU A 247 33.05 1.57 6.14
CA LEU A 247 34.15 0.81 6.73
C LEU A 247 34.91 -0.01 5.68
N VAL A 248 34.19 -0.67 4.77
CA VAL A 248 34.77 -1.43 3.65
C VAL A 248 35.61 -0.51 2.76
N VAL A 249 35.05 0.63 2.33
CA VAL A 249 35.78 1.60 1.52
C VAL A 249 37.07 2.06 2.21
N ARG A 250 37.02 2.31 3.52
CA ARG A 250 38.19 2.72 4.32
C ARG A 250 39.25 1.63 4.47
N ILE A 251 38.87 0.35 4.44
CA ILE A 251 39.82 -0.77 4.50
C ILE A 251 40.48 -1.00 3.12
N MET A 252 39.76 -0.67 2.04
CA MET A 252 40.25 -0.79 0.67
C MET A 252 41.06 0.43 0.18
N SER A 253 41.02 1.55 0.90
CA SER A 253 41.82 2.76 0.66
C SER A 253 43.11 2.74 1.47
#